data_AF-A0A7W9HFH4-F1
#
_entry.id   AF-A0A7W9HFH4-F1
#
_cell.length_a   1.000
_cell.length_b   1.000
_cell.length_c   1.000
_cell.angle_alpha   90.00
_cell.angle_beta   90.00
_cell.angle_gamma   90.00
#
_symmetry.space_group_name_H-M   'P 1'
#
loop_
_entity.id
_entity.type
_entity.pdbx_description
1 polymer ?
#
loop_
_entity_poly.entity_id
_entity_poly.type
_entity_poly.pdbx_seq_one_letter_code
_entity_poly.pdbx_strand_id
1 'polypeptide(L)'
;MISTRPGFCGSLFNRFDGPPVNIVHYSDVTAEQWRDTDLIVVDAVAAPGLIARRFPLREGVVIVTDGAHEKALWRHATDLGAGNVMLVPDGWPHLRAVVRDVGRGGLVVAVLSTAGTDASAIVAAAVALESCSLGQVCIVLDHNSGPGSVNSYVDDVDDEISGQPGGQLRVADPAGPPPTDFQITGAVRVSRTDHDLVVINIGSPDSPLTPAAMRLADVVVVVTTAGRVAEARSFAEQCRSTAHEVRLLEVPADFSQSVSLTDSDFRATCWAALTVPVPTAPTA
;
A
#
# COMPACT_ATOMS: atom_id res chain seq x y z
N MET A 1 16.19 -6.36 4.12
CA MET A 1 17.37 -6.45 5.00
C MET A 1 18.61 -6.51 4.11
N ILE A 2 19.34 -5.40 3.98
CA ILE A 2 20.41 -5.23 2.97
C ILE A 2 21.75 -4.95 3.69
N SER A 3 22.80 -5.54 3.11
CA SER A 3 24.19 -5.70 3.54
C SER A 3 24.95 -4.40 3.84
N THR A 4 25.85 -4.44 4.84
CA THR A 4 26.64 -3.29 5.32
C THR A 4 28.10 -3.32 4.85
N ARG A 5 28.56 -2.25 4.20
CA ARG A 5 29.97 -1.79 4.28
C ARG A 5 30.05 -0.53 5.16
N PRO A 6 31.19 -0.27 5.83
CA PRO A 6 31.29 0.79 6.82
C PRO A 6 31.49 2.16 6.14
N GLY A 7 30.39 2.84 5.86
CA GLY A 7 30.33 4.29 5.71
C GLY A 7 29.61 4.91 6.92
N PHE A 8 29.77 6.22 7.13
CA PHE A 8 29.13 6.97 8.22
C PHE A 8 27.63 6.64 8.34
N CYS A 9 26.91 6.64 7.22
CA CYS A 9 25.49 6.27 7.18
C CYS A 9 25.22 4.80 7.53
N GLY A 10 26.10 3.87 7.15
CA GLY A 10 25.90 2.43 7.38
C GLY A 10 25.88 2.03 8.86
N SER A 11 26.63 2.74 9.71
CA SER A 11 26.58 2.52 11.17
C SER A 11 25.38 3.20 11.83
N LEU A 12 24.87 4.28 11.22
CA LEU A 12 23.76 5.07 11.73
C LEU A 12 22.39 4.43 11.43
N PHE A 13 22.20 3.87 10.22
CA PHE A 13 20.94 3.21 9.86
C PHE A 13 20.71 1.88 10.58
N ASN A 14 21.78 1.21 11.03
CA ASN A 14 21.67 0.02 11.88
C ASN A 14 21.02 0.27 13.25
N ARG A 15 20.83 1.53 13.65
CA ARG A 15 20.17 1.92 14.93
C ARG A 15 18.74 2.42 14.74
N PHE A 16 18.17 2.26 13.55
CA PHE A 16 16.83 2.76 13.24
C PHE A 16 15.77 1.72 13.63
N ASP A 17 15.10 1.89 14.77
CA ASP A 17 14.01 1.03 15.26
C ASP A 17 12.64 1.34 14.60
N GLY A 18 12.63 1.68 13.30
CA GLY A 18 11.42 2.05 12.56
C GLY A 18 10.82 0.91 11.74
N PRO A 19 9.65 1.12 11.09
CA PRO A 19 9.11 0.17 10.12
C PRO A 19 10.14 -0.13 9.01
N PRO A 20 10.04 -1.29 8.31
CA PRO A 20 10.99 -1.68 7.28
C PRO A 20 10.91 -0.71 6.10
N VAL A 21 11.67 0.37 6.16
CA VAL A 21 11.87 1.27 5.03
C VAL A 21 12.98 0.68 4.17
N ASN A 22 12.74 0.62 2.86
CA ASN A 22 13.75 0.24 1.89
C ASN A 22 14.80 1.36 1.80
N ILE A 23 15.71 1.40 2.76
CA ILE A 23 16.85 2.29 2.77
C ILE A 23 17.90 1.67 1.85
N VAL A 24 17.91 2.08 0.59
CA VAL A 24 18.84 1.53 -0.40
C VAL A 24 20.15 2.28 -0.34
N HIS A 25 21.21 1.59 0.10
CA HIS A 25 22.57 2.13 0.07
C HIS A 25 23.07 2.26 -1.37
N TYR A 26 23.69 3.40 -1.66
CA TYR A 26 24.04 3.89 -3.00
C TYR A 26 24.86 2.94 -3.90
N SER A 27 25.64 2.01 -3.33
CA SER A 27 26.48 1.11 -4.12
C SER A 27 25.68 0.10 -4.94
N ASP A 28 24.45 -0.18 -4.52
CA ASP A 28 23.68 -1.33 -5.02
C ASP A 28 22.28 -0.95 -5.50
N VAL A 29 21.93 0.34 -5.51
CA VAL A 29 20.61 0.79 -6.00
C VAL A 29 20.43 0.36 -7.46
N THR A 30 19.43 -0.47 -7.76
CA THR A 30 19.07 -0.81 -9.13
C THR A 30 18.16 0.26 -9.74
N ALA A 31 18.01 0.26 -11.07
CA ALA A 31 17.06 1.17 -11.74
C ALA A 31 15.60 0.90 -11.34
N GLU A 32 15.29 -0.34 -10.98
CA GLU A 32 13.99 -0.76 -10.45
C GLU A 32 13.78 -0.20 -9.04
N GLN A 33 14.72 -0.42 -8.13
CA GLN A 33 14.67 0.17 -6.78
C GLN A 33 14.57 1.69 -6.81
N TRP A 34 15.31 2.36 -7.69
CA TRP A 34 15.21 3.81 -7.87
C TRP A 34 13.80 4.27 -8.27
N ARG A 35 13.08 3.47 -9.05
CA ARG A 35 11.73 3.79 -9.54
C ARG A 35 10.65 3.45 -8.52
N ASP A 36 10.86 2.40 -7.74
CA ASP A 36 9.78 1.76 -6.99
C ASP A 36 9.84 2.05 -5.49
N THR A 37 10.98 2.52 -4.96
CA THR A 37 11.16 2.78 -3.50
C THR A 37 10.58 4.12 -3.07
N ASP A 38 9.62 4.20 -2.17
CA ASP A 38 8.96 5.48 -1.78
C ASP A 38 9.90 6.55 -1.21
N LEU A 39 11.01 6.16 -0.56
CA LEU A 39 12.03 7.08 -0.04
C LEU A 39 13.44 6.54 -0.30
N ILE A 40 14.28 7.35 -0.93
CA ILE A 40 15.70 7.03 -1.13
C ILE A 40 16.51 7.97 -0.26
N VAL A 41 17.21 7.43 0.73
CA VAL A 41 18.15 8.21 1.55
C VAL A 41 19.57 8.03 1.01
N VAL A 42 20.16 9.13 0.55
CA VAL A 42 21.45 9.17 -0.14
C VAL A 42 22.48 9.84 0.75
N ASP A 43 23.59 9.16 1.02
CA ASP A 43 24.76 9.81 1.61
C ASP A 43 25.33 10.84 0.61
N ALA A 44 25.63 12.05 1.05
CA ALA A 44 26.20 13.11 0.22
C ALA A 44 27.44 12.67 -0.57
N VAL A 45 28.29 11.81 0.02
CA VAL A 45 29.50 11.29 -0.65
C VAL A 45 29.18 10.38 -1.84
N ALA A 46 27.98 9.83 -1.87
CA ALA A 46 27.52 8.91 -2.91
C ALA A 46 26.79 9.58 -4.07
N ALA A 47 26.28 10.80 -3.86
CA ALA A 47 25.48 11.51 -4.84
C ALA A 47 26.16 11.62 -6.23
N PRO A 48 27.47 11.89 -6.35
CA PRO A 48 28.15 11.92 -7.66
C PRO A 48 28.05 10.61 -8.44
N GLY A 49 28.14 9.47 -7.75
CA GLY A 49 28.05 8.15 -8.37
C GLY A 49 26.65 7.85 -8.91
N LEU A 50 25.60 8.27 -8.19
CA LEU A 50 24.21 8.13 -8.64
C LEU A 50 23.91 9.05 -9.84
N ILE A 51 24.43 10.28 -9.83
CA ILE A 51 24.31 11.22 -10.95
C ILE A 51 24.98 10.64 -12.21
N ALA A 52 26.15 10.02 -12.08
CA ALA A 52 26.85 9.39 -13.20
C ALA A 52 26.04 8.26 -13.86
N ARG A 53 25.16 7.60 -13.09
CA ARG A 53 24.25 6.55 -13.59
C ARG A 53 23.02 7.09 -14.32
N ARG A 54 22.77 8.40 -14.26
CA ARG A 54 21.68 9.09 -14.96
C ARG A 54 20.30 8.50 -14.67
N PHE A 55 20.03 8.20 -13.41
CA PHE A 55 18.67 7.88 -13.01
C PHE A 55 17.73 9.08 -13.27
N PRO A 56 16.44 8.85 -13.59
CA PRO A 56 15.47 9.93 -13.68
C PRO A 56 15.38 10.73 -12.38
N LEU A 57 15.21 12.05 -12.50
CA LEU A 57 14.91 12.92 -11.36
C LEU A 57 13.65 12.42 -10.66
N ARG A 58 13.67 12.43 -9.32
CA ARG A 58 12.59 11.85 -8.54
C ARG A 58 12.37 12.59 -7.22
N GLU A 59 11.11 12.90 -6.93
CA GLU A 59 10.67 13.30 -5.58
C GLU A 59 10.74 12.11 -4.61
N GLY A 60 11.05 12.39 -3.34
CA GLY A 60 11.30 11.34 -2.34
C GLY A 60 12.77 10.92 -2.23
N VAL A 61 13.70 11.66 -2.84
CA VAL A 61 15.13 11.54 -2.53
C VAL A 61 15.48 12.51 -1.40
N VAL A 62 16.14 12.00 -0.36
CA VAL A 62 16.69 12.78 0.77
C VAL A 62 18.19 12.59 0.79
N ILE A 63 18.96 13.68 0.71
CA ILE A 63 20.41 13.61 0.87
C ILE A 63 20.77 13.88 2.33
N VAL A 64 21.59 13.02 2.93
CA VAL A 64 22.13 13.18 4.29
C VAL A 64 23.62 13.48 4.23
N THR A 65 24.09 14.37 5.10
CA THR A 65 25.52 14.71 5.23
C THR A 65 25.87 14.96 6.68
N ASP A 66 27.11 14.71 7.08
CA ASP A 66 27.67 15.04 8.40
C ASP A 66 28.50 16.33 8.40
N GLY A 67 28.68 16.94 7.22
CA GLY A 67 29.47 18.14 7.01
C GLY A 67 28.62 19.35 6.61
N ALA A 68 29.17 20.55 6.81
CA ALA A 68 28.53 21.78 6.40
C ALA A 68 28.15 21.75 4.91
N HIS A 69 27.03 22.39 4.56
CA HIS A 69 26.52 22.39 3.19
C HIS A 69 27.49 23.08 2.22
N GLU A 70 28.24 22.29 1.47
CA GLU A 70 29.02 22.80 0.34
C GLU A 70 28.12 23.11 -0.86
N LYS A 71 28.50 24.08 -1.69
CA LYS A 71 27.75 24.45 -2.90
C LYS A 71 27.53 23.26 -3.85
N ALA A 72 28.48 22.32 -3.89
CA ALA A 72 28.37 21.11 -4.69
C ALA A 72 27.22 20.19 -4.24
N LEU A 73 26.94 20.15 -2.94
CA LEU A 73 25.87 19.31 -2.37
C LEU A 73 24.50 19.73 -2.88
N TRP A 74 24.23 21.04 -2.92
CA TRP A 74 22.98 21.57 -3.46
C TRP A 74 22.81 21.26 -4.95
N ARG A 75 23.91 21.32 -5.72
CA ARG A 75 23.88 20.91 -7.12
C ARG A 75 23.55 19.42 -7.26
N HIS A 76 24.17 18.57 -6.44
CA HIS A 76 23.86 17.14 -6.45
C HIS A 76 22.41 16.85 -6.05
N ALA A 77 21.87 17.58 -5.08
CA ALA A 77 20.47 17.50 -4.70
C ALA A 77 19.55 17.80 -5.88
N THR A 78 19.81 18.92 -6.59
CA THR A 78 19.06 19.28 -7.80
C THR A 78 19.19 18.23 -8.90
N ASP A 79 20.40 17.73 -9.15
CA ASP A 79 20.68 16.74 -10.21
C ASP A 79 20.07 15.35 -9.91
N LEU A 80 19.66 15.08 -8.67
CA LEU A 80 18.95 13.86 -8.27
C LEU A 80 17.44 14.09 -8.08
N GLY A 81 16.97 15.34 -8.04
CA GLY A 81 15.59 15.69 -7.71
C GLY A 81 15.29 15.62 -6.20
N ALA A 82 16.32 15.68 -5.35
CA ALA A 82 16.15 15.60 -3.91
C ALA A 82 15.40 16.81 -3.36
N GLY A 83 14.30 16.54 -2.65
CA GLY A 83 13.49 17.56 -2.01
C GLY A 83 14.08 18.07 -0.70
N ASN A 84 14.97 17.28 -0.08
CA ASN A 84 15.58 17.62 1.21
C ASN A 84 17.07 17.27 1.24
N VAL A 85 17.85 18.16 1.87
CA VAL A 85 19.23 17.93 2.27
C VAL A 85 19.30 18.11 3.77
N MET A 86 19.68 17.06 4.51
CA MET A 86 19.66 17.04 5.97
C MET A 86 21.08 16.91 6.51
N LEU A 87 21.46 17.84 7.38
CA LEU A 87 22.68 17.74 8.17
C LEU A 87 22.43 16.78 9.34
N VAL A 88 23.29 15.79 9.52
CA VAL A 88 23.20 14.78 10.57
C VAL A 88 24.37 15.03 11.55
N PRO A 89 24.14 15.01 12.88
CA PRO A 89 22.98 14.47 13.59
C PRO A 89 21.78 15.39 13.76
N ASP A 90 21.89 16.70 13.53
CA ASP A 90 20.83 17.67 13.91
C ASP A 90 19.50 17.42 13.19
N GLY A 91 19.53 16.96 11.95
CA GLY A 91 18.40 16.60 11.11
C GLY A 91 17.79 15.23 11.44
N TRP A 92 18.33 14.47 12.40
CA TRP A 92 17.81 13.15 12.75
C TRP A 92 16.32 13.13 13.10
N PRO A 93 15.78 14.05 13.92
CA PRO A 93 14.35 14.05 14.22
C PRO A 93 13.49 14.23 12.96
N HIS A 94 13.94 15.07 12.01
CA HIS A 94 13.24 15.30 10.77
C HIS A 94 13.36 14.12 9.80
N LEU A 95 14.55 13.52 9.67
CA LEU A 95 14.74 12.30 8.90
C LEU A 95 13.88 11.16 9.46
N ARG A 96 13.80 11.01 10.80
CA ARG A 96 12.90 10.05 11.44
C ARG A 96 11.44 10.32 11.11
N ALA A 97 11.02 11.59 11.10
CA ALA A 97 9.66 11.96 10.69
C ALA A 97 9.40 11.58 9.23
N VAL A 98 10.29 11.94 8.29
CA VAL A 98 10.15 11.59 6.87
C VAL A 98 10.12 10.08 6.64
N VAL A 99 11.03 9.33 7.27
CA VAL A 99 11.07 7.86 7.18
C VAL A 99 9.80 7.25 7.77
N ARG A 100 9.32 7.77 8.91
CA ARG A 100 8.07 7.31 9.53
C ARG A 100 6.86 7.64 8.67
N ASP A 101 6.82 8.82 8.06
CA ASP A 101 5.70 9.28 7.25
C ASP A 101 5.64 8.47 5.93
N VAL A 102 6.80 8.15 5.35
CA VAL A 102 6.89 7.20 4.22
C VAL A 102 6.47 5.78 4.65
N GLY A 103 6.81 5.38 5.87
CA GLY A 103 6.35 4.12 6.47
C GLY A 103 4.91 4.15 7.02
N ARG A 104 4.22 5.29 6.91
CA ARG A 104 2.82 5.50 7.31
C ARG A 104 1.89 5.68 6.10
N GLY A 105 2.35 5.28 4.91
CA GLY A 105 1.40 5.16 3.80
C GLY A 105 0.25 4.23 4.22
N GLY A 106 -0.98 4.64 3.95
CA GLY A 106 -2.16 3.86 4.29
C GLY A 106 -2.03 2.40 3.87
N LEU A 107 -2.61 1.50 4.66
CA LEU A 107 -2.64 0.07 4.34
C LEU A 107 -3.32 -0.10 2.98
N VAL A 108 -2.69 -0.80 2.04
CA VAL A 108 -3.31 -1.11 0.74
C VAL A 108 -3.82 -2.53 0.76
N VAL A 109 -5.12 -2.68 0.60
CA VAL A 109 -5.81 -3.96 0.54
C VAL A 109 -6.38 -4.17 -0.84
N ALA A 110 -5.96 -5.20 -1.57
CA ALA A 110 -6.65 -5.61 -2.79
C ALA A 110 -7.68 -6.69 -2.47
N VAL A 111 -8.93 -6.47 -2.87
CA VAL A 111 -10.00 -7.45 -2.73
C VAL A 111 -10.31 -8.07 -4.09
N LEU A 112 -10.13 -9.38 -4.17
CA LEU A 112 -10.37 -10.22 -5.33
C LEU A 112 -11.40 -11.28 -4.95
N SER A 113 -12.24 -11.72 -5.87
CA SER A 113 -13.25 -12.73 -5.56
C SER A 113 -13.31 -13.82 -6.61
N THR A 114 -13.12 -15.07 -6.19
CA THR A 114 -13.55 -16.21 -6.99
C THR A 114 -15.05 -16.46 -6.84
N ALA A 115 -15.73 -15.81 -5.89
CA ALA A 115 -17.18 -15.97 -5.68
C ALA A 115 -18.05 -15.10 -6.60
N GLY A 116 -17.43 -14.22 -7.41
CA GLY A 116 -18.13 -13.23 -8.22
C GLY A 116 -17.92 -11.80 -7.71
N THR A 117 -18.25 -10.82 -8.54
CA THR A 117 -17.91 -9.40 -8.33
C THR A 117 -18.62 -8.76 -7.14
N ASP A 118 -19.87 -9.17 -6.87
CA ASP A 118 -20.65 -8.69 -5.73
C ASP A 118 -19.97 -9.03 -4.40
N ALA A 119 -19.43 -10.25 -4.27
CA ALA A 119 -18.80 -10.68 -3.02
C ALA A 119 -17.54 -9.86 -2.70
N SER A 120 -16.70 -9.55 -3.70
CA SER A 120 -15.55 -8.65 -3.50
C SER A 120 -15.98 -7.24 -3.14
N ALA A 121 -17.04 -6.72 -3.75
CA ALA A 121 -17.51 -5.36 -3.48
C ALA A 121 -18.13 -5.22 -2.09
N ILE A 122 -18.95 -6.19 -1.66
CA ILE A 122 -19.51 -6.21 -0.30
C ILE A 122 -18.38 -6.32 0.73
N VAL A 123 -17.38 -7.19 0.51
CA VAL A 123 -16.23 -7.31 1.42
C VAL A 123 -15.40 -6.02 1.42
N ALA A 124 -15.15 -5.41 0.26
CA ALA A 124 -14.44 -4.14 0.15
C ALA A 124 -15.18 -3.01 0.90
N ALA A 125 -16.51 -2.93 0.73
CA ALA A 125 -17.36 -2.01 1.46
C ALA A 125 -17.31 -2.27 2.97
N ALA A 126 -17.50 -3.52 3.41
CA ALA A 126 -17.48 -3.89 4.83
C ALA A 126 -16.17 -3.51 5.52
N VAL A 127 -15.03 -3.80 4.87
CA VAL A 127 -13.70 -3.39 5.33
C VAL A 127 -13.59 -1.88 5.46
N ALA A 128 -14.04 -1.15 4.44
CA ALA A 128 -13.92 0.30 4.39
C ALA A 128 -14.81 0.98 5.46
N LEU A 129 -16.05 0.51 5.62
CA LEU A 129 -17.00 0.99 6.62
C LEU A 129 -16.50 0.71 8.05
N GLU A 130 -15.93 -0.48 8.30
CA GLU A 130 -15.35 -0.82 9.61
C GLU A 130 -14.15 0.07 9.94
N SER A 131 -13.25 0.28 8.97
CA SER A 131 -12.12 1.20 9.10
C SER A 131 -12.57 2.61 9.49
N CYS A 132 -13.61 3.14 8.82
CA CYS A 132 -14.18 4.44 9.16
C CYS A 132 -14.82 4.45 10.55
N SER A 133 -15.48 3.37 10.97
CA SER A 133 -16.03 3.24 12.33
C SER A 133 -14.96 3.29 13.42
N LEU A 134 -13.72 2.90 13.09
CA LEU A 134 -12.54 3.02 13.94
C LEU A 134 -11.86 4.40 13.85
N GLY A 135 -12.48 5.36 13.16
CA GLY A 135 -11.99 6.73 13.02
C GLY A 135 -10.91 6.92 11.95
N GLN A 136 -10.76 5.98 11.02
CA GLN A 136 -9.78 6.04 9.94
C GLN A 136 -10.31 6.74 8.68
N VAL A 137 -9.41 7.37 7.93
CA VAL A 137 -9.68 7.92 6.60
C VAL A 137 -9.45 6.81 5.57
N CYS A 138 -10.50 6.37 4.89
CA CYS A 138 -10.46 5.26 3.93
C CYS A 138 -10.86 5.73 2.53
N ILE A 139 -10.18 5.22 1.51
CA ILE A 139 -10.62 5.32 0.12
C ILE A 139 -10.72 3.94 -0.52
N VAL A 140 -11.81 3.72 -1.25
CA VAL A 140 -12.02 2.54 -2.09
C VAL A 140 -11.81 2.94 -3.55
N LEU A 141 -10.82 2.35 -4.21
CA LEU A 141 -10.62 2.41 -5.65
C LEU A 141 -11.43 1.27 -6.27
N ASP A 142 -12.64 1.59 -6.72
CA ASP A 142 -13.58 0.59 -7.22
C ASP A 142 -13.39 0.37 -8.71
N HIS A 143 -12.64 -0.66 -9.11
CA HIS A 143 -12.40 -0.96 -10.52
C HIS A 143 -13.35 -2.03 -11.08
N ASN A 144 -14.45 -2.31 -10.39
CA ASN A 144 -15.52 -3.13 -10.93
C ASN A 144 -16.57 -2.25 -11.62
N SER A 145 -16.51 -2.17 -12.96
CA SER A 145 -17.45 -1.40 -13.78
C SER A 145 -18.77 -2.13 -14.10
N GLY A 146 -19.02 -3.27 -13.46
CA GLY A 146 -20.23 -4.08 -13.62
C GLY A 146 -21.22 -3.95 -12.45
N PRO A 147 -22.26 -4.79 -12.43
CA PRO A 147 -23.06 -5.02 -11.22
C PRO A 147 -22.15 -5.37 -10.03
N GLY A 148 -22.52 -4.89 -8.85
CA GLY A 148 -21.70 -5.04 -7.65
C GLY A 148 -20.56 -4.02 -7.58
N SER A 149 -20.83 -2.76 -7.90
CA SER A 149 -19.93 -1.65 -7.51
C SER A 149 -20.05 -1.43 -6.00
N VAL A 150 -18.95 -1.05 -5.35
CA VAL A 150 -18.91 -0.68 -3.94
C VAL A 150 -19.89 0.46 -3.64
N ASN A 151 -20.03 1.43 -4.56
CA ASN A 151 -20.99 2.53 -4.40
C ASN A 151 -22.41 2.02 -4.15
N SER A 152 -22.83 0.99 -4.88
CA SER A 152 -24.18 0.43 -4.75
C SER A 152 -24.48 -0.18 -3.38
N TYR A 153 -23.46 -0.45 -2.56
CA TYR A 153 -23.63 -0.97 -1.21
C TYR A 153 -23.37 0.08 -0.13
N VAL A 154 -22.60 1.14 -0.43
CA VAL A 154 -22.23 2.17 0.53
C VAL A 154 -23.29 3.27 0.61
N ASP A 155 -23.96 3.60 -0.50
CA ASP A 155 -24.97 4.66 -0.56
C ASP A 155 -26.11 4.45 0.46
N ASP A 156 -26.45 3.18 0.77
CA ASP A 156 -27.49 2.83 1.74
C ASP A 156 -27.02 2.93 3.22
N VAL A 157 -25.71 3.10 3.48
CA VAL A 157 -25.09 3.04 4.82
C VAL A 157 -24.48 4.38 5.25
N ASP A 158 -24.25 5.31 4.32
CA ASP A 158 -23.52 6.57 4.57
C ASP A 158 -24.19 7.46 5.65
N ASP A 159 -25.51 7.38 5.79
CA ASP A 159 -26.27 8.09 6.83
C ASP A 159 -25.91 7.64 8.26
N GLU A 160 -25.43 6.41 8.46
CA GLU A 160 -25.11 5.85 9.79
C GLU A 160 -23.66 6.15 10.21
N ILE A 161 -22.73 6.23 9.26
CA ILE A 161 -21.28 6.37 9.52
C ILE A 161 -20.82 7.82 9.54
N SER A 162 -21.49 8.70 8.79
CA SER A 162 -21.23 10.15 8.79
C SER A 162 -21.37 10.81 10.17
N GLY A 163 -21.97 10.13 11.15
CA GLY A 163 -22.06 10.56 12.54
C GLY A 163 -20.83 10.30 13.41
N GLN A 164 -19.86 9.47 12.97
CA GLN A 164 -18.68 9.14 13.77
C GLN A 164 -17.57 10.20 13.61
N PRO A 165 -17.02 10.75 14.70
CA PRO A 165 -15.97 11.75 14.61
C PRO A 165 -14.66 11.13 14.09
N GLY A 166 -14.25 11.53 12.88
CA GLY A 166 -12.93 11.26 12.30
C GLY A 166 -12.91 10.24 11.16
N GLY A 167 -13.89 9.34 11.09
CA GLY A 167 -14.03 8.40 9.98
C GLY A 167 -14.45 9.11 8.70
N GLN A 168 -13.75 8.87 7.59
CA GLN A 168 -14.17 9.34 6.28
C GLN A 168 -14.03 8.23 5.25
N LEU A 169 -15.12 7.92 4.55
CA LEU A 169 -15.11 7.00 3.42
C LEU A 169 -15.19 7.79 2.12
N ARG A 170 -14.33 7.46 1.17
CA ARG A 170 -14.43 7.91 -0.22
C ARG A 170 -14.44 6.71 -1.14
N VAL A 171 -15.27 6.74 -2.17
CA VAL A 171 -15.26 5.74 -3.23
C VAL A 171 -14.92 6.43 -4.54
N ALA A 172 -13.87 5.96 -5.20
CA ALA A 172 -13.42 6.43 -6.49
C ALA A 172 -13.78 5.39 -7.55
N ASP A 173 -14.77 5.72 -8.37
CA ASP A 173 -15.22 4.93 -9.51
C ASP A 173 -14.53 5.47 -10.78
N PRO A 174 -13.78 4.65 -11.55
CA PRO A 174 -13.20 5.07 -12.81
C PRO A 174 -14.32 5.26 -13.84
N ALA A 175 -14.77 6.50 -13.99
CA ALA A 175 -15.60 6.86 -15.14
C ALA A 175 -14.82 6.58 -16.44
N GLY A 176 -15.26 5.58 -17.22
CA GLY A 176 -14.78 5.32 -18.57
C GLY A 176 -14.05 3.98 -18.75
N PRO A 177 -13.07 3.89 -19.66
CA PRO A 177 -12.39 2.63 -19.96
C PRO A 177 -11.59 2.13 -18.74
N PRO A 178 -11.28 0.82 -18.66
CA PRO A 178 -10.45 0.27 -17.59
C PRO A 178 -9.13 1.07 -17.47
N PRO A 179 -8.74 1.48 -16.26
CA PRO A 179 -7.52 2.23 -16.07
C PRO A 179 -6.29 1.41 -16.48
N THR A 180 -5.24 2.11 -16.90
CA THR A 180 -3.93 1.49 -17.14
C THR A 180 -3.21 1.19 -15.83
N ASP A 181 -2.22 0.29 -15.89
CA ASP A 181 -1.32 -0.02 -14.76
C ASP A 181 -0.68 1.24 -14.13
N PHE A 182 -0.29 2.19 -14.98
CA PHE A 182 0.28 3.46 -14.56
C PHE A 182 -0.73 4.33 -13.79
N GLN A 183 -2.00 4.36 -14.24
CA GLN A 183 -3.06 5.12 -13.58
C GLN A 183 -3.40 4.53 -12.21
N ILE A 184 -3.51 3.20 -12.10
CA ILE A 184 -3.72 2.53 -10.80
C ILE A 184 -2.56 2.78 -9.85
N THR A 185 -1.33 2.65 -10.33
CA THR A 185 -0.13 2.89 -9.52
C THR A 185 -0.10 4.32 -8.99
N GLY A 186 -0.40 5.30 -9.85
CA GLY A 186 -0.50 6.70 -9.45
C GLY A 186 -1.60 6.95 -8.42
N ALA A 187 -2.80 6.40 -8.66
CA ALA A 187 -3.95 6.54 -7.78
C ALA A 187 -3.68 5.95 -6.39
N VAL A 188 -3.11 4.74 -6.30
CA VAL A 188 -2.75 4.11 -5.02
C VAL A 188 -1.69 4.93 -4.30
N ARG A 189 -0.64 5.38 -4.99
CA ARG A 189 0.42 6.20 -4.37
C ARG A 189 -0.12 7.48 -3.74
N VAL A 190 -0.94 8.23 -4.48
CA VAL A 190 -1.59 9.44 -3.95
C VAL A 190 -2.56 9.09 -2.82
N SER A 191 -3.31 8.00 -2.96
CA SER A 191 -4.27 7.60 -1.93
C SER A 191 -3.58 7.22 -0.63
N ARG A 192 -2.44 6.51 -0.68
CA ARG A 192 -1.66 6.10 0.50
C ARG A 192 -1.13 7.29 1.31
N THR A 193 -0.92 8.46 0.71
CA THR A 193 -0.43 9.63 1.47
C THR A 193 -1.53 10.30 2.27
N ASP A 194 -2.76 10.22 1.79
CA ASP A 194 -3.89 11.02 2.29
C ASP A 194 -4.90 10.18 3.09
N HIS A 195 -4.78 8.85 3.06
CA HIS A 195 -5.72 7.91 3.67
C HIS A 195 -4.96 6.88 4.52
N ASP A 196 -5.57 6.47 5.63
CA ASP A 196 -5.07 5.39 6.51
C ASP A 196 -5.28 4.00 5.89
N LEU A 197 -6.29 3.87 5.02
CA LEU A 197 -6.63 2.64 4.30
C LEU A 197 -6.98 2.95 2.83
N VAL A 198 -6.42 2.15 1.92
CA VAL A 198 -6.74 2.14 0.49
C VAL A 198 -7.23 0.74 0.14
N VAL A 199 -8.49 0.61 -0.25
CA VAL A 199 -9.06 -0.67 -0.70
C VAL A 199 -9.15 -0.65 -2.22
N ILE A 200 -8.55 -1.62 -2.90
CA ILE A 200 -8.64 -1.80 -4.35
C ILE A 200 -9.64 -2.92 -4.62
N ASN A 201 -10.83 -2.60 -5.12
CA ASN A 201 -11.81 -3.60 -5.53
C ASN A 201 -11.61 -3.95 -7.00
N ILE A 202 -11.16 -5.18 -7.30
CA ILE A 202 -10.86 -5.63 -8.66
C ILE A 202 -11.95 -6.57 -9.22
N GLY A 203 -12.85 -7.07 -8.37
CA GLY A 203 -13.97 -7.92 -8.79
C GLY A 203 -13.58 -9.37 -9.08
N SER A 204 -12.75 -9.58 -10.10
CA SER A 204 -12.41 -10.90 -10.64
C SER A 204 -10.89 -11.14 -10.76
N PRO A 205 -10.39 -12.35 -10.46
CA PRO A 205 -9.03 -12.79 -10.75
C PRO A 205 -8.57 -12.51 -12.18
N ASP A 206 -9.47 -12.65 -13.15
CA ASP A 206 -9.16 -12.51 -14.58
C ASP A 206 -9.11 -11.05 -15.05
N SER A 207 -9.34 -10.08 -14.15
CA SER A 207 -9.24 -8.67 -14.48
C SER A 207 -7.82 -8.33 -14.97
N PRO A 208 -7.69 -7.49 -16.03
CA PRO A 208 -6.38 -7.02 -16.48
C PRO A 208 -5.63 -6.20 -15.42
N LEU A 209 -6.33 -5.77 -14.35
CA LEU A 209 -5.80 -4.97 -13.26
C LEU A 209 -5.29 -5.82 -12.09
N THR A 210 -5.62 -7.11 -12.03
CA THR A 210 -5.19 -8.03 -10.96
C THR A 210 -3.67 -8.00 -10.75
N PRO A 211 -2.81 -8.09 -11.79
CA PRO A 211 -1.36 -8.05 -11.57
C PRO A 211 -0.87 -6.73 -10.97
N ALA A 212 -1.49 -5.61 -11.34
CA ALA A 212 -1.17 -4.28 -10.81
C ALA A 212 -1.54 -4.19 -9.32
N ALA A 213 -2.79 -4.56 -9.00
CA ALA A 213 -3.30 -4.54 -7.63
C ALA A 213 -2.48 -5.44 -6.70
N MET A 214 -2.09 -6.64 -7.16
CA MET A 214 -1.26 -7.55 -6.38
C MET A 214 0.14 -7.00 -6.08
N ARG A 215 0.74 -6.22 -6.99
CA ARG A 215 2.04 -5.59 -6.75
C ARG A 215 1.96 -4.41 -5.78
N LEU A 216 0.83 -3.72 -5.76
CA LEU A 216 0.62 -2.50 -4.98
C LEU A 216 0.06 -2.77 -3.58
N ALA A 217 -0.64 -3.88 -3.39
CA ALA A 217 -1.28 -4.24 -2.14
C ALA A 217 -0.29 -4.79 -1.11
N ASP A 218 -0.42 -4.31 0.12
CA ASP A 218 0.27 -4.90 1.27
C ASP A 218 -0.40 -6.24 1.65
N VAL A 219 -1.73 -6.31 1.50
CA VAL A 219 -2.55 -7.49 1.74
C VAL A 219 -3.50 -7.73 0.57
N VAL A 220 -3.50 -8.95 0.03
CA VAL A 220 -4.50 -9.41 -0.95
C VAL A 220 -5.50 -10.31 -0.24
N VAL A 221 -6.77 -9.96 -0.28
CA VAL A 221 -7.89 -10.79 0.20
C VAL A 221 -8.55 -11.46 -0.98
N VAL A 222 -8.48 -12.79 -1.01
CA VAL A 222 -9.20 -13.64 -1.95
C VAL A 222 -10.50 -14.10 -1.29
N VAL A 223 -11.61 -13.53 -1.74
CA VAL A 223 -12.96 -13.86 -1.29
C VAL A 223 -13.47 -15.08 -2.06
N THR A 224 -14.02 -16.06 -1.34
CA THR A 224 -14.56 -17.29 -1.92
C THR A 224 -15.80 -17.75 -1.18
N THR A 225 -16.50 -18.74 -1.73
CA THR A 225 -17.58 -19.46 -1.06
C THR A 225 -17.18 -20.91 -0.83
N ALA A 226 -17.87 -21.61 0.07
CA ALA A 226 -17.60 -23.02 0.41
C ALA A 226 -17.44 -23.93 -0.82
N GLY A 227 -18.21 -23.69 -1.89
CA GLY A 227 -18.15 -24.46 -3.15
C GLY A 227 -16.94 -24.16 -4.04
N ARG A 228 -16.18 -23.08 -3.80
CA ARG A 228 -15.06 -22.61 -4.64
C ARG A 228 -13.74 -22.51 -3.89
N VAL A 229 -13.63 -23.10 -2.70
CA VAL A 229 -12.42 -23.03 -1.87
C VAL A 229 -11.18 -23.60 -2.57
N ALA A 230 -11.32 -24.71 -3.32
CA ALA A 230 -10.19 -25.31 -4.03
C ALA A 230 -9.61 -24.38 -5.10
N GLU A 231 -10.47 -23.75 -5.90
CA GLU A 231 -10.10 -22.76 -6.91
C GLU A 231 -9.43 -21.53 -6.26
N ALA A 232 -10.05 -21.02 -5.19
CA ALA A 232 -9.54 -19.86 -4.46
C ALA A 232 -8.19 -20.12 -3.80
N ARG A 233 -7.94 -21.34 -3.30
CA ARG A 233 -6.62 -21.74 -2.78
C ARG A 233 -5.56 -21.77 -3.87
N SER A 234 -5.88 -22.36 -5.02
CA SER A 234 -4.96 -22.37 -6.17
C SER A 234 -4.61 -20.95 -6.62
N PHE A 235 -5.61 -20.05 -6.68
CA PHE A 235 -5.39 -18.66 -7.02
C PHE A 235 -4.59 -17.92 -5.95
N ALA A 236 -4.90 -18.11 -4.67
CA ALA A 236 -4.14 -17.52 -3.57
C ALA A 236 -2.67 -17.97 -3.58
N GLU A 237 -2.37 -19.23 -3.90
CA GLU A 237 -1.01 -19.71 -4.09
C GLU A 237 -0.28 -19.01 -5.23
N GLN A 238 -0.96 -18.78 -6.35
CA GLN A 238 -0.43 -17.96 -7.43
C GLN A 238 -0.14 -16.53 -6.96
N CYS A 239 -1.04 -15.93 -6.18
CA CYS A 239 -0.88 -14.57 -5.66
C CYS A 239 0.35 -14.42 -4.77
N ARG A 240 0.67 -15.42 -3.96
CA ARG A 240 1.82 -15.40 -3.03
C ARG A 240 3.18 -15.26 -3.72
N SER A 241 3.26 -15.51 -5.03
CA SER A 241 4.49 -15.26 -5.79
C SER A 241 4.79 -13.78 -6.04
N THR A 242 3.77 -12.92 -5.91
CA THR A 242 3.84 -11.50 -6.31
C THR A 242 3.42 -10.55 -5.18
N ALA A 243 2.43 -10.94 -4.37
CA ALA A 243 1.91 -10.14 -3.27
C ALA A 243 2.69 -10.38 -1.97
N HIS A 244 2.80 -9.34 -1.14
CA HIS A 244 3.47 -9.42 0.16
C HIS A 244 2.75 -10.36 1.13
N GLU A 245 1.42 -10.24 1.20
CA GLU A 245 0.57 -11.07 2.04
C GLU A 245 -0.71 -11.44 1.30
N VAL A 246 -1.13 -12.71 1.43
CA VAL A 246 -2.37 -13.22 0.80
C VAL A 246 -3.21 -13.95 1.83
N ARG A 247 -4.47 -13.55 1.93
CA ARG A 247 -5.46 -14.09 2.86
C ARG A 247 -6.67 -14.62 2.10
N LEU A 248 -7.23 -15.72 2.58
CA LEU A 248 -8.44 -16.32 2.03
C LEU A 248 -9.59 -16.00 2.99
N LEU A 249 -10.66 -15.40 2.46
CA LEU A 249 -11.90 -15.14 3.19
C LEU A 249 -13.02 -15.97 2.58
N GLU A 250 -13.53 -16.93 3.34
CA GLU A 250 -14.71 -17.70 2.96
C GLU A 250 -15.97 -16.99 3.44
N VAL A 251 -16.90 -16.73 2.52
CA VAL A 251 -18.22 -16.15 2.79
C VAL A 251 -19.32 -17.16 2.45
N PRO A 252 -20.52 -17.05 3.05
CA PRO A 252 -21.68 -17.88 2.70
C PRO A 252 -22.01 -17.87 1.19
N ALA A 253 -22.64 -18.92 0.67
CA ALA A 253 -22.96 -19.01 -0.75
C ALA A 253 -24.09 -18.07 -1.20
N ASP A 254 -25.00 -17.74 -0.29
CA ASP A 254 -26.13 -16.82 -0.43
C ASP A 254 -25.79 -15.39 0.01
N PHE A 255 -24.51 -15.12 0.23
CA PHE A 255 -23.97 -13.93 0.87
C PHE A 255 -24.45 -12.59 0.27
N SER A 256 -24.59 -12.49 -1.06
CA SER A 256 -25.07 -11.25 -1.69
C SER A 256 -26.56 -10.95 -1.45
N GLN A 257 -27.33 -11.92 -0.95
CA GLN A 257 -28.76 -11.76 -0.66
C GLN A 257 -29.06 -11.64 0.85
N SER A 258 -28.16 -12.15 1.70
CA SER A 258 -28.43 -12.32 3.14
C SER A 258 -27.65 -11.38 4.05
N VAL A 259 -26.62 -10.70 3.55
CA VAL A 259 -25.75 -9.87 4.38
C VAL A 259 -26.10 -8.39 4.26
N SER A 260 -26.46 -7.80 5.40
CA SER A 260 -26.57 -6.35 5.55
C SER A 260 -25.22 -5.77 5.94
N LEU A 261 -24.76 -4.73 5.23
CA LEU A 261 -23.57 -3.99 5.63
C LEU A 261 -23.77 -3.18 6.92
N THR A 262 -25.00 -3.03 7.39
CA THR A 262 -25.30 -2.47 8.73
C THR A 262 -24.95 -3.44 9.86
N ASP A 263 -24.71 -4.72 9.56
CA ASP A 263 -24.29 -5.71 10.55
C ASP A 263 -22.83 -5.49 10.96
N SER A 264 -22.61 -4.96 12.16
CA SER A 264 -21.28 -4.70 12.70
C SER A 264 -20.44 -5.96 12.91
N ASP A 265 -21.05 -7.11 13.21
CA ASP A 265 -20.30 -8.35 13.45
C ASP A 265 -19.71 -8.86 12.14
N PHE A 266 -20.46 -8.72 11.05
CA PHE A 266 -19.97 -9.04 9.72
C PHE A 266 -18.80 -8.12 9.33
N ARG A 267 -18.96 -6.80 9.50
CA ARG A 267 -17.90 -5.82 9.22
C ARG A 267 -16.63 -6.09 10.04
N ALA A 268 -16.78 -6.31 11.34
CA ALA A 268 -15.67 -6.66 12.24
C ALA A 268 -14.99 -7.98 11.84
N THR A 269 -15.74 -8.97 11.34
CA THR A 269 -15.18 -10.23 10.83
C THR A 269 -14.33 -10.00 9.58
N CYS A 270 -14.81 -9.20 8.62
CA CYS A 270 -14.02 -8.82 7.45
C CYS A 270 -12.76 -8.04 7.84
N TRP A 271 -12.85 -7.14 8.82
CA TRP A 271 -11.70 -6.40 9.34
C TRP A 271 -10.69 -7.28 10.08
N ALA A 272 -11.17 -8.22 10.89
CA ALA A 272 -10.32 -9.20 11.56
C ALA A 272 -9.54 -10.04 10.54
N ALA A 273 -10.17 -10.37 9.41
CA ALA A 273 -9.49 -11.05 8.31
C ALA A 273 -8.34 -10.23 7.72
N LEU A 274 -8.23 -8.92 7.94
CA LEU A 274 -7.09 -8.08 7.53
C LEU A 274 -6.01 -7.89 8.61
N THR A 275 -6.40 -7.95 9.88
CA THR A 275 -5.55 -7.53 11.00
C THR A 275 -4.98 -8.69 11.81
N VAL A 276 -5.62 -9.87 11.79
CA VAL A 276 -5.13 -11.04 12.52
C VAL A 276 -3.85 -11.56 11.85
N PRO A 277 -2.70 -11.65 12.55
CA PRO A 277 -1.48 -12.19 11.96
C PRO A 277 -1.71 -13.60 11.42
N VAL A 278 -1.23 -13.88 10.20
CA VAL A 278 -1.25 -15.27 9.69
C VAL A 278 -0.44 -16.13 10.66
N PRO A 279 -1.01 -17.19 11.25
CA PRO A 279 -0.25 -18.08 12.11
C PRO A 279 0.92 -18.64 11.31
N THR A 280 2.15 -18.30 11.72
CA THR A 280 3.36 -18.86 11.10
C THR A 280 3.28 -20.38 11.22
N ALA A 281 3.35 -21.08 10.09
CA ALA A 281 3.36 -22.54 10.08
C ALA A 281 4.40 -23.04 11.10
N PRO A 282 4.09 -24.05 11.92
CA PRO A 282 5.07 -24.59 12.86
C PRO A 282 6.30 -25.00 12.07
N THR A 283 7.44 -24.42 12.43
CA THR A 283 8.73 -24.80 11.86
C THR A 283 8.94 -26.28 12.13
N ALA A 284 8.89 -27.10 11.07
CA ALA A 284 9.08 -28.53 11.12
C ALA A 284 10.56 -28.90 11.37
#